data_AF-A0A1G6PVR0-F1
#
_entry.id   AF-A0A1G6PVR0-F1
#
_cell.length_a   1.000
_cell.length_b   1.000
_cell.length_c   1.000
_cell.angle_alpha   90.00
_cell.angle_beta   90.00
_cell.angle_gamma   90.00
#
_symmetry.space_group_name_H-M   'P 1'
#
loop_
_entity.id
_entity.type
_entity.pdbx_description
1 polymer ?
#
loop_
_entity_poly.entity_id
_entity_poly.type
_entity_poly.pdbx_seq_one_letter_code
_entity_poly.pdbx_strand_id
1 'polypeptide(L)'
;MGPEDEIYTWKWDGVSIDSIKDFAAQWKLDTLDMVERYFFGGWEETVPAEYRGFIKGPIDEDPSKGENSLAGHQHVMLILAIDSQGSALVQQGVIDRYTDAEGYSLVETTRDGAIGMADQYREAAASSKFSKGMRMG
;
A
#
# COMPACT_ATOMS: atom_id res chain seq x y z
N MET A 1 -30.48 11.23 2.22
CA MET A 1 -29.07 10.87 2.10
C MET A 1 -28.31 11.71 3.10
N GLY A 2 -27.59 11.06 4.00
CA GLY A 2 -26.67 11.75 4.91
C GLY A 2 -25.42 12.21 4.15
N PRO A 3 -24.61 13.11 4.73
CA PRO A 3 -23.37 13.57 4.09
C PRO A 3 -22.43 12.42 3.72
N GLU A 4 -22.37 11.34 4.51
CA GLU A 4 -21.53 10.18 4.21
C GLU A 4 -21.99 9.38 2.98
N ASP A 5 -23.28 9.41 2.62
CA ASP A 5 -23.80 8.72 1.44
C ASP A 5 -23.21 9.30 0.14
N GLU A 6 -22.86 10.60 0.16
CA GLU A 6 -22.19 11.27 -0.97
C GLU A 6 -20.75 10.77 -1.15
N ILE A 7 -20.06 10.40 -0.07
CA ILE A 7 -18.72 9.81 -0.13
C ILE A 7 -18.79 8.42 -0.77
N TYR A 8 -19.69 7.55 -0.28
CA TYR A 8 -19.83 6.19 -0.81
C TYR A 8 -20.29 6.12 -2.28
N THR A 9 -21.03 7.14 -2.73
CA THR A 9 -21.52 7.20 -4.11
C THR A 9 -20.54 7.87 -5.07
N TRP A 10 -19.50 8.53 -4.55
CA TRP A 10 -18.48 9.14 -5.38
C TRP A 10 -17.70 8.10 -6.19
N LYS A 11 -17.39 8.47 -7.43
CA LYS A 11 -16.60 7.67 -8.37
C LYS A 11 -15.51 8.56 -8.93
N TRP A 12 -14.28 8.11 -8.75
CA TRP A 12 -13.14 8.70 -9.43
C TRP A 12 -13.21 8.38 -10.92
N ASP A 13 -12.89 9.36 -11.77
CA ASP A 13 -12.97 9.24 -13.22
C ASP A 13 -11.67 8.70 -13.86
N GLY A 14 -10.62 8.50 -13.05
CA GLY A 14 -9.32 8.01 -13.49
C GLY A 14 -8.46 9.08 -14.19
N VAL A 15 -8.88 10.35 -14.21
CA VAL A 15 -8.18 11.38 -14.99
C VAL A 15 -6.93 11.89 -14.28
N SER A 16 -7.06 12.26 -13.00
CA SER A 16 -5.95 12.76 -12.18
C SER A 16 -6.11 12.31 -10.73
N ILE A 17 -5.02 11.82 -10.13
CA ILE A 17 -5.00 11.50 -8.69
C ILE A 17 -5.21 12.73 -7.81
N ASP A 18 -5.00 13.95 -8.32
CA ASP A 18 -5.28 15.18 -7.58
C ASP A 18 -6.76 15.31 -7.22
N SER A 19 -7.66 14.83 -8.08
CA SER A 19 -9.10 14.85 -7.78
C SER A 19 -9.49 13.97 -6.59
N ILE A 20 -8.71 12.93 -6.29
CA ILE A 20 -8.89 12.12 -5.07
C ILE A 20 -8.53 12.95 -3.84
N LYS A 21 -7.43 13.71 -3.90
CA LYS A 21 -6.98 14.58 -2.82
C LYS A 21 -7.92 15.75 -2.61
N ASP A 22 -8.39 16.37 -3.70
CA ASP A 22 -9.36 17.46 -3.66
C ASP A 22 -10.69 16.99 -3.06
N PHE A 23 -11.13 15.78 -3.41
CA PHE A 23 -12.32 15.18 -2.82
C PHE A 23 -12.13 14.93 -1.32
N ALA A 24 -11.00 14.39 -0.87
CA ALA A 24 -10.70 14.24 0.56
C ALA A 24 -10.73 15.60 1.29
N ALA A 25 -10.12 16.62 0.68
CA ALA A 25 -10.08 17.98 1.22
C ALA A 25 -11.48 18.62 1.34
N GLN A 26 -12.38 18.37 0.38
CA GLN A 26 -13.78 18.80 0.44
C GLN A 26 -14.47 18.29 1.71
N TRP A 27 -14.13 17.08 2.15
CA TRP A 27 -14.64 16.44 3.36
C TRP A 27 -13.79 16.71 4.60
N LYS A 28 -12.73 17.53 4.49
CA LYS A 28 -11.76 17.81 5.57
C LYS A 28 -11.11 16.55 6.14
N LEU A 29 -10.91 15.55 5.29
CA LEU A 29 -10.23 14.31 5.62
C LEU A 29 -8.79 14.35 5.10
N ASP A 30 -7.89 13.68 5.81
CA ASP A 30 -6.63 13.27 5.20
C ASP A 30 -6.93 12.26 4.07
N THR A 31 -6.10 12.26 3.02
CA THR A 31 -6.35 11.37 1.86
C THR A 31 -6.22 9.91 2.26
N LEU A 32 -5.28 9.55 3.14
CA LEU A 32 -5.13 8.19 3.64
C LEU A 32 -6.35 7.78 4.46
N ASP A 33 -6.78 8.65 5.39
CA ASP A 33 -7.99 8.43 6.19
C ASP A 33 -9.23 8.19 5.33
N MET A 34 -9.39 8.97 4.26
CA MET A 34 -10.52 8.81 3.35
C MET A 34 -10.45 7.47 2.61
N VAL A 35 -9.28 7.12 2.08
CA VAL A 35 -9.09 5.87 1.33
C VAL A 35 -9.33 4.66 2.23
N GLU A 36 -8.72 4.61 3.42
CA GLU A 36 -8.87 3.46 4.33
C GLU A 36 -10.30 3.26 4.83
N ARG A 37 -11.05 4.35 5.03
CA ARG A 37 -12.42 4.28 5.57
C ARG A 37 -13.48 3.99 4.51
N TYR A 38 -13.34 4.57 3.32
CA TYR A 38 -14.43 4.59 2.33
C TYR A 38 -14.07 3.91 1.00
N PHE A 39 -12.78 3.82 0.66
CA PHE A 39 -12.30 3.31 -0.63
C PHE A 39 -11.21 2.26 -0.43
N PHE A 40 -11.47 1.29 0.45
CA PHE A 40 -10.52 0.24 0.77
C PHE A 40 -10.07 -0.51 -0.48
N GLY A 41 -8.75 -0.61 -0.69
CA GLY A 41 -8.19 -1.21 -1.91
C GLY A 41 -7.96 -0.21 -3.06
N GLY A 42 -8.48 1.02 -2.95
CA GLY A 42 -8.38 2.05 -3.98
C GLY A 42 -9.26 1.76 -5.20
N TRP A 43 -8.73 2.12 -6.38
CA TRP A 43 -9.35 2.01 -7.69
C TRP A 43 -8.59 0.98 -8.54
N GLU A 44 -8.69 -0.28 -8.14
CA GLU A 44 -7.94 -1.42 -8.69
C GLU A 44 -8.09 -1.57 -10.20
N GLU A 45 -9.20 -1.11 -10.78
CA GLU A 45 -9.46 -1.15 -12.22
C GLU A 45 -8.43 -0.36 -13.02
N THR A 46 -7.83 0.66 -12.41
CA THR A 46 -6.78 1.50 -13.02
C THR A 46 -5.39 0.88 -12.91
N VAL A 47 -5.23 -0.13 -12.06
CA VAL A 47 -3.96 -0.83 -11.79
C VAL A 47 -3.88 -2.08 -12.66
N PRO A 48 -2.71 -2.40 -13.28
CA PRO A 48 -2.53 -3.65 -14.00
C PRO A 48 -2.79 -4.85 -13.08
N ALA A 49 -3.43 -5.89 -13.61
CA ALA A 49 -3.99 -6.99 -12.82
C ALA A 49 -2.93 -7.69 -11.94
N GLU A 50 -1.71 -7.82 -12.44
CA GLU A 50 -0.58 -8.42 -11.76
C GLU A 50 -0.03 -7.57 -10.61
N TYR A 51 -0.43 -6.31 -10.47
CA TYR A 51 -0.04 -5.40 -9.39
C TYR A 51 -1.20 -5.02 -8.45
N ARG A 52 -2.38 -5.62 -8.61
CA ARG A 52 -3.54 -5.39 -7.75
C ARG A 52 -3.39 -6.05 -6.38
N GLY A 53 -3.99 -5.44 -5.37
CA GLY A 53 -4.01 -5.94 -4.00
C GLY A 53 -2.69 -5.74 -3.25
N PHE A 54 -2.65 -6.23 -2.01
CA PHE A 54 -1.49 -6.04 -1.14
C PHE A 54 -0.26 -6.78 -1.65
N ILE A 55 0.84 -6.04 -1.76
CA ILE A 55 2.16 -6.52 -2.16
C ILE A 55 3.02 -6.61 -0.90
N LYS A 56 3.45 -7.83 -0.59
CA LYS A 56 4.33 -8.09 0.56
C LYS A 56 5.77 -7.78 0.19
N GLY A 57 6.39 -6.91 0.99
CA GLY A 57 7.77 -6.50 0.90
C GLY A 57 8.72 -7.30 1.79
N PRO A 58 9.92 -6.75 2.08
CA PRO A 58 10.87 -7.37 2.99
C PRO A 58 10.34 -7.46 4.42
N ILE A 59 10.98 -8.32 5.21
CA ILE A 59 10.76 -8.44 6.65
C ILE A 59 12.06 -8.04 7.35
N ASP A 60 11.96 -7.05 8.23
CA ASP A 60 13.03 -6.71 9.16
C ASP A 60 12.84 -7.52 10.44
N GLU A 61 13.59 -8.61 10.59
CA GLU A 61 13.51 -9.47 11.80
C GLU A 61 14.04 -8.73 13.04
N ASP A 62 13.45 -9.00 14.21
CA ASP A 62 13.97 -8.52 15.50
C ASP A 62 14.77 -9.64 16.21
N PRO A 63 16.11 -9.69 16.04
CA PRO A 63 16.92 -10.74 16.63
C PRO A 63 16.96 -10.68 18.16
N SER A 64 16.58 -9.55 18.79
CA SER A 64 16.54 -9.42 20.25
C SER A 64 15.47 -10.32 20.88
N LYS A 65 14.51 -10.81 20.09
CA LYS A 65 13.44 -11.71 20.51
C LYS A 65 13.80 -13.19 20.34
N GLY A 66 15.03 -13.49 19.92
CA GLY A 66 15.55 -14.85 19.74
C GLY A 66 15.60 -15.29 18.28
N GLU A 67 16.54 -16.19 17.98
CA GLU A 67 16.90 -16.64 16.61
C GLU A 67 15.74 -17.26 15.81
N ASN A 68 14.72 -17.80 16.50
CA ASN A 68 13.54 -18.39 15.89
C ASN A 68 12.27 -17.55 16.04
N SER A 69 12.40 -16.30 16.50
CA SER A 69 11.25 -15.42 16.67
C SER A 69 10.65 -15.02 15.32
N LEU A 70 9.32 -14.92 15.27
CA LEU A 70 8.61 -14.31 14.13
C LEU A 70 8.50 -12.79 14.27
N ALA A 71 9.01 -12.23 15.36
CA ALA A 71 9.00 -10.79 15.63
C ALA A 71 9.83 -10.02 14.61
N GLY A 72 9.39 -8.79 14.36
CA GLY A 72 9.95 -7.93 13.33
C GLY A 72 8.85 -7.17 12.62
N HIS A 73 9.23 -6.48 11.55
CA HIS A 73 8.34 -5.61 10.79
C HIS A 73 8.20 -6.14 9.36
N GLN A 74 6.96 -6.35 8.92
CA GLN A 74 6.65 -6.68 7.53
C GLN A 74 6.31 -5.39 6.79
N HIS A 75 7.11 -5.06 5.77
CA HIS A 75 6.77 -3.97 4.86
C HIS A 75 5.72 -4.42 3.87
N VAL A 76 4.72 -3.59 3.60
CA VAL A 76 3.66 -3.85 2.61
C VAL A 76 3.45 -2.62 1.76
N MET A 77 2.94 -2.81 0.56
CA MET A 77 2.47 -1.72 -0.27
C MET A 77 1.24 -2.10 -1.06
N LEU A 78 0.50 -1.10 -1.51
CA LEU A 78 -0.65 -1.22 -2.39
C LEU A 78 -0.61 -0.04 -3.37
N ILE A 79 -0.71 -0.33 -4.66
CA ILE A 79 -0.96 0.73 -5.64
C ILE A 79 -2.47 1.00 -5.60
N LEU A 80 -2.85 2.19 -5.12
CA LEU A 80 -4.26 2.56 -4.96
C LEU A 80 -4.89 3.03 -6.26
N ALA A 81 -4.13 3.77 -7.07
CA ALA A 81 -4.62 4.39 -8.28
C ALA A 81 -3.48 4.66 -9.25
N ILE A 82 -3.75 4.54 -10.55
CA ILE A 82 -2.90 5.08 -11.62
C ILE A 82 -3.78 5.91 -12.54
N ASP A 83 -3.49 7.19 -12.66
CA ASP A 83 -4.28 8.07 -13.51
C ASP A 83 -3.91 7.95 -15.00
N SER A 84 -4.76 8.53 -15.85
CA SER A 84 -4.60 8.54 -17.30
C SER A 84 -3.31 9.20 -17.79
N GLN A 85 -2.69 10.05 -16.97
CA GLN A 85 -1.44 10.75 -17.28
C GLN A 85 -0.20 9.97 -16.80
N GLY A 86 -0.40 8.88 -16.06
CA GLY A 86 0.66 8.04 -15.54
C GLY A 86 1.20 8.51 -14.18
N SER A 87 0.47 9.31 -13.42
CA SER A 87 0.74 9.49 -11.99
C SER A 87 0.09 8.35 -11.21
N ALA A 88 0.70 7.98 -10.09
CA ALA A 88 0.25 6.89 -9.25
C ALA A 88 0.20 7.31 -7.79
N LEU A 89 -0.84 6.87 -7.09
CA LEU A 89 -0.97 6.98 -5.65
C LEU A 89 -0.71 5.61 -5.04
N VAL A 90 0.26 5.54 -4.15
CA VAL A 90 0.74 4.31 -3.51
C VAL A 90 0.55 4.42 -2.01
N GLN A 91 -0.06 3.42 -1.39
CA GLN A 91 -0.04 3.24 0.05
C GLN A 91 1.15 2.34 0.42
N GLN A 92 1.99 2.80 1.33
CA GLN A 92 3.04 2.00 1.94
C GLN A 92 2.69 1.74 3.40
N GLY A 93 3.06 0.57 3.90
CA GLY A 93 2.73 0.15 5.25
C GLY A 93 3.84 -0.64 5.91
N VAL A 94 3.85 -0.58 7.23
CA VAL A 94 4.68 -1.42 8.09
C VAL A 94 3.78 -2.09 9.11
N ILE A 95 3.85 -3.42 9.19
CA ILE A 95 3.08 -4.25 10.10
C ILE A 95 4.05 -4.86 11.12
N ASP A 96 3.88 -4.53 12.40
CA ASP A 96 4.56 -5.22 13.50
C ASP A 96 3.99 -6.64 13.61
N ARG A 97 4.84 -7.63 13.38
CA ARG A 97 4.44 -9.05 13.34
C ARG A 97 4.21 -9.68 14.71
N TYR A 98 4.49 -8.95 15.79
CA TYR A 98 4.31 -9.40 17.17
C TYR A 98 3.07 -8.76 17.81
N THR A 99 2.84 -7.47 17.57
CA THR A 99 1.70 -6.73 18.14
C THR A 99 0.52 -6.58 17.20
N ASP A 100 0.68 -6.94 15.92
CA ASP A 100 -0.25 -6.64 14.82
C ASP A 100 -0.54 -5.14 14.68
N ALA A 101 0.35 -4.28 15.20
CA ALA A 101 0.25 -2.83 14.99
C ALA A 101 0.62 -2.48 13.55
N GLU A 102 -0.16 -1.60 12.94
CA GLU A 102 0.01 -1.18 11.56
C GLU A 102 0.25 0.33 11.46
N GLY A 103 1.10 0.75 10.54
CA GLY A 103 1.29 2.16 10.20
C GLY A 103 1.39 2.32 8.69
N TYR A 104 0.61 3.24 8.12
CA TYR A 104 0.54 3.48 6.69
C TYR A 104 0.85 4.93 6.32
N SER A 105 1.33 5.14 5.10
CA SER A 105 1.55 6.45 4.49
C SER A 105 1.22 6.41 3.00
N LEU A 106 0.96 7.59 2.42
CA LEU A 106 0.77 7.76 0.99
C LEU A 106 2.02 8.32 0.32
N VAL A 107 2.32 7.79 -0.86
CA VAL A 107 3.38 8.24 -1.74
C VAL A 107 2.80 8.50 -3.12
N GLU A 108 3.09 9.69 -3.64
CA GLU A 108 2.82 10.04 -5.03
C GLU A 108 4.06 9.77 -5.86
N THR A 109 3.87 9.13 -7.01
CA THR A 109 4.96 8.78 -7.93
C THR A 109 4.41 8.63 -9.34
N THR A 110 5.24 8.22 -10.29
CA THR A 110 4.79 7.83 -11.64
C THR A 110 4.32 6.38 -11.65
N ARG A 111 3.57 5.99 -12.68
CA ARG A 111 3.18 4.61 -12.99
C ARG A 111 4.38 3.66 -12.92
N ASP A 112 5.44 4.02 -13.64
CA ASP A 112 6.66 3.21 -13.70
C ASP A 112 7.37 3.18 -12.34
N GLY A 113 7.32 4.28 -11.58
CA GLY A 113 7.81 4.33 -10.21
C GLY A 113 7.05 3.38 -9.28
N ALA A 114 5.71 3.38 -9.32
CA ALA A 114 4.87 2.51 -8.51
C ALA A 114 5.10 1.02 -8.86
N ILE A 115 5.17 0.70 -10.15
CA ILE A 115 5.48 -0.65 -10.63
C ILE A 115 6.88 -1.08 -10.19
N GLY A 116 7.88 -0.22 -10.35
CA GLY A 116 9.25 -0.50 -9.92
C GLY A 116 9.35 -0.73 -8.40
N MET A 117 8.61 0.05 -7.60
CA MET A 117 8.52 -0.17 -6.15
C MET A 117 7.89 -1.53 -5.83
N ALA A 118 6.80 -1.90 -6.51
CA ALA A 118 6.14 -3.19 -6.33
C ALA A 118 7.06 -4.38 -6.63
N ASP A 119 7.83 -4.29 -7.72
CA ASP A 119 8.81 -5.32 -8.08
C ASP A 119 9.94 -5.40 -7.05
N GLN A 120 10.47 -4.26 -6.59
CA GLN A 120 11.47 -4.23 -5.52
C GLN A 120 10.96 -4.87 -4.23
N TYR A 121 9.70 -4.62 -3.84
CA TYR A 121 9.09 -5.25 -2.67
C TYR A 121 9.05 -6.77 -2.84
N ARG A 122 8.63 -7.27 -4.00
CA ARG A 122 8.56 -8.71 -4.29
C ARG A 122 9.94 -9.37 -4.30
N GLU A 123 10.92 -8.74 -4.92
CA GLU A 123 12.31 -9.22 -4.99
C GLU A 123 12.95 -9.28 -3.60
N ALA A 124 12.76 -8.23 -2.79
CA ALA A 124 13.26 -8.18 -1.43
C ALA A 124 12.56 -9.22 -0.53
N ALA A 125 11.25 -9.43 -0.71
CA ALA A 125 10.48 -10.46 -0.01
C ALA A 125 10.93 -11.89 -0.39
N ALA A 126 11.33 -12.12 -1.64
CA ALA A 126 11.90 -13.39 -2.06
C ALA A 126 13.28 -13.60 -1.43
N SER A 127 14.14 -12.57 -1.46
CA SER A 127 15.51 -12.63 -0.96
C SER A 127 15.58 -12.87 0.56
N SER A 128 14.67 -12.28 1.33
CA SER A 128 14.56 -12.51 2.78
C SER A 128 14.15 -13.96 3.12
N LYS A 129 13.38 -14.63 2.25
CA LYS A 129 13.07 -16.06 2.42
C LYS A 129 14.27 -16.96 2.09
N PHE A 130 15.04 -16.61 1.05
CA PHE A 130 16.22 -17.39 0.65
C PHE A 130 17.35 -17.36 1.69
N SER A 131 17.59 -16.21 2.35
CA SER A 131 18.59 -16.12 3.42
C SER A 131 18.27 -17.05 4.60
N LYS A 132 16.98 -17.28 4.89
CA LYS A 132 16.50 -18.17 5.95
C LYS A 132 16.66 -19.66 5.60
N GLY A 133 16.44 -20.02 4.32
CA GLY A 133 16.63 -21.40 3.85
C GLY A 133 18.09 -21.87 3.88
N MET A 134 19.04 -20.95 3.70
CA MET A 134 20.48 -21.27 3.63
C MET A 134 21.14 -21.43 5.01
N ARG A 135 20.53 -20.90 6.08
CA ARG A 135 21.01 -21.05 7.47
C ARG A 135 20.60 -22.38 8.13
N MET A 136 19.77 -23.18 7.47
CA MET A 136 19.28 -24.48 7.98
C MET A 136 19.99 -25.70 7.36
N GLY A 137 21.18 -25.50 6.77
CA GLY A 137 22.00 -26.55 6.13
C GLY A 137 23.22 -26.93 6.94
#